data_AF-R6DUT5-F1
#
_entry.id   AF-R6DUT5-F1
#
_cell.length_a   1.000
_cell.length_b   1.000
_cell.length_c   1.000
_cell.angle_alpha   90.00
_cell.angle_beta   90.00
_cell.angle_gamma   90.00
#
_symmetry.space_group_name_H-M   'P 1'
#
loop_
_entity.id
_entity.type
_entity.pdbx_description
1 polymer ?
#
loop_
_entity_poly.entity_id
_entity_poly.type
_entity_poly.pdbx_seq_one_letter_code
_entity_poly.pdbx_strand_id
1 'polypeptide(L)'
;MRTLEKLLELDGKIYIRLDNSETAKRFLRNAEREGFLMQGGKKPTECEPNYFYRVFHDKTIEPSGRGFAGSMYKHTIMNGLVADSFSIDYSRYISGEKSYIDGK
;
A
#
# COMPACT_ATOMS: atom_id res chain seq x y z
N MET A 1 13.57 -8.41 8.78
CA MET A 1 13.04 -7.93 7.49
C MET A 1 11.56 -7.62 7.66
N ARG A 2 11.07 -6.50 7.14
CA ARG A 2 9.63 -6.18 7.13
C ARG A 2 8.97 -6.80 5.89
N THR A 3 7.72 -7.24 6.02
CA THR A 3 6.96 -7.97 4.99
C THR A 3 5.56 -7.35 4.87
N LEU A 4 4.91 -7.50 3.73
CA LEU A 4 3.52 -7.06 3.57
C LEU A 4 2.58 -7.86 4.47
N GLU A 5 2.86 -9.14 4.69
CA GLU A 5 2.09 -9.97 5.61
C GLU A 5 2.05 -9.41 7.03
N LYS A 6 3.14 -8.79 7.52
CA LYS A 6 3.16 -8.12 8.83
C LYS A 6 2.24 -6.90 8.90
N LEU A 7 2.00 -6.22 7.77
CA LEU A 7 1.06 -5.10 7.77
C LEU A 7 -0.37 -5.58 8.01
N LEU A 8 -0.69 -6.84 7.71
CA LEU A 8 -2.02 -7.42 7.93
C LEU A 8 -2.36 -7.62 9.42
N GLU A 9 -1.40 -7.43 10.32
CA GLU A 9 -1.62 -7.39 11.77
C GLU A 9 -2.28 -6.08 12.22
N LEU A 10 -2.27 -5.03 11.38
CA LEU A 10 -2.96 -3.77 11.65
C LEU A 10 -4.46 -3.96 11.50
N ASP A 11 -5.21 -3.68 12.57
CA ASP A 11 -6.68 -3.75 12.55
C ASP A 11 -7.27 -2.50 11.88
N GLY A 12 -7.43 -2.55 10.55
CA GLY A 12 -8.00 -1.46 9.76
C GLY A 12 -7.66 -1.51 8.27
N LYS A 13 -8.01 -0.45 7.56
CA LYS A 13 -7.74 -0.32 6.12
C LYS A 13 -6.28 0.09 5.91
N ILE A 14 -5.52 -0.77 5.24
CA ILE A 14 -4.10 -0.55 4.97
C ILE A 14 -3.95 0.05 3.58
N TYR A 15 -3.27 1.18 3.50
CA TYR A 15 -2.91 1.85 2.26
C TYR A 15 -1.39 1.97 2.15
N ILE A 16 -0.85 1.75 0.97
CA ILE A 16 0.58 1.83 0.70
C ILE A 16 0.83 3.01 -0.22
N ARG A 17 1.64 3.96 0.24
CA ARG A 17 2.17 5.08 -0.55
C ARG A 17 3.54 4.71 -1.11
N LEU A 18 3.72 5.01 -2.40
CA LEU A 18 4.94 4.73 -3.16
C LEU A 18 5.38 6.01 -3.86
N ASP A 19 6.61 6.46 -3.62
CA ASP A 19 7.04 7.80 -4.05
C ASP A 19 7.56 7.87 -5.48
N ASN A 20 8.00 6.72 -6.00
CA ASN A 20 8.59 6.64 -7.32
C ASN A 20 8.38 5.24 -7.93
N SER A 21 8.68 5.15 -9.22
CA SER A 21 8.45 3.95 -10.02
C SER A 21 9.29 2.75 -9.57
N GLU A 22 10.48 3.00 -9.01
CA GLU A 22 11.34 1.94 -8.48
C GLU A 22 10.75 1.32 -7.21
N THR A 23 10.32 2.15 -6.26
CA THR A 23 9.63 1.72 -5.04
C THR A 23 8.34 0.98 -5.39
N ALA A 24 7.59 1.44 -6.39
CA ALA A 24 6.38 0.75 -6.85
C ALA A 24 6.67 -0.63 -7.45
N LYS A 25 7.66 -0.75 -8.34
CA LYS A 25 8.10 -2.05 -8.89
C LYS A 25 8.63 -2.98 -7.80
N ARG A 26 9.31 -2.44 -6.78
CA ARG A 26 9.79 -3.22 -5.63
C ARG A 26 8.62 -3.73 -4.77
N PHE A 27 7.64 -2.88 -4.51
CA PHE A 27 6.41 -3.27 -3.81
C PHE A 27 5.69 -4.41 -4.52
N LEU A 28 5.44 -4.29 -5.83
CA LEU A 28 4.75 -5.34 -6.60
C LEU A 28 5.52 -6.67 -6.60
N ARG A 29 6.85 -6.63 -6.76
CA ARG A 29 7.70 -7.84 -6.66
C ARG A 29 7.65 -8.49 -5.28
N ASN A 30 7.66 -7.69 -4.22
CA ASN A 30 7.56 -8.21 -2.85
C ASN A 30 6.17 -8.78 -2.57
N ALA A 31 5.11 -8.11 -3.03
CA ALA A 31 3.73 -8.59 -2.95
C ALA A 31 3.59 -9.95 -3.61
N GLU A 32 4.02 -10.08 -4.87
CA GLU A 32 3.97 -11.33 -5.60
C GLU A 32 4.77 -12.45 -4.92
N ARG A 33 5.99 -12.14 -4.44
CA ARG A 33 6.82 -13.12 -3.72
C ARG A 33 6.19 -13.59 -2.41
N GLU A 34 5.41 -12.74 -1.76
CA GLU A 34 4.68 -13.05 -0.52
C GLU A 34 3.30 -13.70 -0.79
N GLY A 35 2.99 -13.97 -2.07
CA GLY A 35 1.74 -14.63 -2.49
C GLY A 35 0.53 -13.70 -2.60
N PHE A 36 0.75 -12.38 -2.62
CA PHE A 36 -0.33 -11.44 -2.85
C PHE A 36 -0.74 -11.42 -4.32
N LEU A 37 -2.04 -11.20 -4.56
CA LEU A 37 -2.62 -11.07 -5.89
C LEU A 37 -3.26 -9.70 -6.07
N MET A 38 -3.44 -9.28 -7.31
CA MET A 38 -4.36 -8.17 -7.60
C MET A 38 -5.80 -8.64 -7.34
N GLN A 39 -6.69 -7.72 -6.96
CA GLN A 39 -8.13 -7.98 -7.02
C GLN A 39 -8.50 -8.44 -8.44
N GLY A 40 -9.03 -9.67 -8.55
CA GLY A 40 -9.22 -10.37 -9.84
C GLY A 40 -8.17 -11.46 -10.16
N GLY A 41 -7.24 -11.75 -9.26
CA GLY A 41 -6.37 -12.92 -9.32
C GLY A 41 -5.11 -12.80 -10.19
N LYS A 42 -4.88 -11.65 -10.82
CA LYS A 42 -3.66 -11.39 -11.61
C LYS A 42 -2.44 -11.22 -10.73
N LYS A 43 -1.25 -11.53 -11.27
CA LYS A 43 -0.01 -11.27 -10.56
C LYS A 43 0.23 -9.76 -10.43
N PRO A 44 0.73 -9.27 -9.28
CA PRO A 44 1.07 -7.86 -9.10
C PRO A 44 2.01 -7.32 -10.16
N THR A 45 3.03 -8.09 -10.58
CA THR A 45 4.04 -7.60 -11.53
C THR A 45 3.58 -7.56 -12.99
N GLU A 46 2.43 -8.17 -13.31
CA GLU A 46 1.81 -8.12 -14.64
C GLU A 46 0.97 -6.84 -14.87
N CYS A 47 0.74 -6.05 -13.81
CA CYS A 47 -0.08 -4.86 -13.85
C CYS A 47 0.76 -3.58 -13.93
N GLU A 48 0.19 -2.52 -14.53
CA GLU A 48 0.82 -1.20 -14.53
C GLU A 48 1.02 -0.68 -13.10
N PRO A 49 2.24 -0.22 -12.74
CA PRO A 49 2.50 0.35 -11.43
C PRO A 49 1.66 1.58 -11.14
N ASN A 50 1.19 1.68 -9.90
CA ASN A 50 0.56 2.87 -9.33
C ASN A 50 1.41 3.39 -8.16
N TYR A 51 1.02 4.53 -7.60
CA TYR A 51 1.70 5.17 -6.47
C TYR A 51 0.91 5.09 -5.17
N PHE A 52 -0.29 4.52 -5.23
CA PHE A 52 -1.14 4.32 -4.06
C PHE A 52 -1.94 3.03 -4.23
N TYR A 53 -1.80 2.12 -3.26
CA TYR A 53 -2.51 0.85 -3.24
C TYR A 53 -3.25 0.68 -1.93
N ARG A 54 -4.38 -0.02 -1.98
CA ARG A 54 -4.98 -0.61 -0.79
C ARG A 54 -4.57 -2.07 -0.69
N VAL A 55 -4.25 -2.51 0.51
CA VAL A 55 -3.93 -3.90 0.85
C VAL A 55 -5.05 -4.46 1.69
N PHE A 56 -5.49 -5.67 1.35
CA PHE A 56 -6.55 -6.37 2.06
C PHE A 56 -5.99 -7.55 2.86
N HIS A 57 -6.71 -7.96 3.91
CA HIS A 57 -6.33 -9.09 4.77
C HIS A 57 -6.35 -10.45 4.06
N ASP A 58 -7.05 -10.56 2.93
CA ASP A 58 -7.08 -11.77 2.10
C ASP A 58 -5.88 -11.87 1.13
N LYS A 59 -4.84 -11.07 1.36
CA LYS A 59 -3.65 -10.95 0.51
C LYS A 59 -3.95 -10.49 -0.92
N THR A 60 -5.01 -9.71 -1.11
CA THR A 60 -5.21 -8.98 -2.36
C THR A 60 -4.76 -7.52 -2.27
N ILE A 61 -4.42 -6.92 -3.41
CA ILE A 61 -4.10 -5.49 -3.53
C ILE A 61 -4.88 -4.86 -4.69
N GLU A 62 -5.21 -3.58 -4.55
CA GLU A 62 -5.83 -2.80 -5.61
C GLU A 62 -5.20 -1.41 -5.71
N PRO A 63 -5.03 -0.85 -6.93
CA PRO A 63 -4.65 0.54 -7.09
C PRO A 63 -5.79 1.44 -6.61
N SER A 64 -5.47 2.46 -5.80
CA SER A 64 -6.44 3.40 -5.25
C SER A 64 -6.07 4.84 -5.61
N GLY A 65 -6.98 5.78 -5.36
CA GLY A 65 -6.70 7.21 -5.46
C GLY A 65 -6.57 7.76 -6.88
N ARG A 66 -7.22 7.14 -7.89
CA ARG A 66 -7.25 7.68 -9.26
C ARG A 66 -8.33 8.74 -9.45
N GLY A 67 -8.06 9.73 -10.31
CA GLY A 67 -9.01 10.81 -10.62
C GLY A 67 -9.19 11.80 -9.48
N PHE A 68 -10.01 12.84 -9.68
CA PHE A 68 -10.17 13.93 -8.71
C PHE A 68 -10.65 13.44 -7.32
N ALA A 69 -11.73 12.66 -7.29
CA ALA A 69 -12.26 12.11 -6.05
C ALA A 69 -11.25 11.17 -5.36
N GLY A 70 -10.53 10.36 -6.14
CA GLY A 70 -9.48 9.49 -5.61
C GLY A 70 -8.30 10.25 -5.02
N SER A 71 -7.85 11.33 -5.67
CA SER A 71 -6.79 12.19 -5.16
C SER A 71 -7.18 12.85 -3.83
N MET A 72 -8.43 13.34 -3.70
CA MET A 72 -8.92 13.87 -2.44
C MET A 72 -8.99 12.80 -1.34
N TYR A 73 -9.45 11.60 -1.67
CA TYR A 73 -9.51 10.49 -0.72
C TYR A 73 -8.12 10.03 -0.25
N LYS A 74 -7.16 9.96 -1.17
CA LYS A 74 -5.74 9.73 -0.83
C LYS A 74 -5.24 10.80 0.14
N HIS A 75 -5.53 12.06 -0.13
CA HIS A 75 -5.13 13.17 0.74
C HIS A 75 -5.72 13.04 2.15
N THR A 76 -7.01 12.69 2.29
CA THR A 76 -7.61 12.52 3.63
C THR A 76 -7.00 11.34 4.39
N ILE A 77 -6.71 10.22 3.72
CA ILE A 77 -6.04 9.06 4.33
C ILE A 77 -4.63 9.42 4.81
N MET A 78 -3.83 10.08 3.97
CA MET A 78 -2.45 10.45 4.30
C MET A 78 -2.34 11.43 5.48
N ASN A 79 -3.38 12.22 5.72
CA ASN A 79 -3.44 13.16 6.84
C ASN A 79 -4.14 12.55 8.08
N GLY A 80 -4.41 11.24 8.09
CA GLY A 80 -5.04 10.57 9.24
C GLY A 80 -6.50 10.99 9.50
N LEU A 81 -7.17 11.59 8.51
CA LEU A 81 -8.54 12.10 8.65
C LEU A 81 -9.60 11.01 8.43
N VAL A 82 -9.18 9.81 8.02
CA VAL A 82 -10.05 8.65 7.85
C VAL A 82 -9.81 7.70 9.01
N ALA A 83 -10.84 7.51 9.84
CA ALA A 83 -10.81 6.55 10.93
C ALA A 83 -10.48 5.14 10.44
N ASP A 84 -9.82 4.36 11.29
CA ASP A 84 -9.45 2.96 11.05
C ASP A 84 -8.70 2.74 9.73
N SER A 85 -7.84 3.70 9.37
CA SER A 85 -6.99 3.61 8.19
C SER A 85 -5.53 3.90 8.52
N PHE A 86 -4.64 3.23 7.81
CA PHE A 86 -3.20 3.35 7.95
C PHE A 86 -2.60 3.66 6.58
N SER A 87 -2.03 4.84 6.42
CA SER A 87 -1.19 5.18 5.26
C SER A 87 0.24 4.78 5.56
N ILE A 88 0.79 3.82 4.82
CA ILE A 88 2.13 3.29 5.00
C ILE A 88 3.05 3.89 3.94
N ASP A 89 4.03 4.67 4.36
CA ASP A 89 5.19 5.01 3.52
C ASP A 89 6.01 3.73 3.33
N TYR A 90 5.92 3.15 2.13
CA TYR A 90 6.57 1.87 1.86
C TYR A 90 8.09 1.95 1.97
N SER A 91 8.68 3.06 1.51
CA SER A 91 10.13 3.26 1.51
C SER A 91 10.67 3.25 2.94
N ARG A 92 10.00 3.98 3.84
CA ARG A 92 10.32 3.97 5.29
C ARG A 92 10.00 2.63 5.94
N TYR A 93 8.94 1.97 5.49
CA TYR A 93 8.57 0.67 6.02
C TYR A 93 9.67 -0.36 5.75
N ILE A 94 10.10 -0.52 4.50
CA ILE A 94 11.09 -1.53 4.11
C ILE A 94 12.52 -1.20 4.57
N SER A 95 12.85 0.08 4.82
CA SER A 95 14.13 0.49 5.41
C SER A 95 14.25 0.14 6.90
N GLY A 96 13.12 -0.15 7.57
CA GLY A 96 13.07 -0.47 8.99
C GLY A 96 12.85 0.74 9.91
N GLU A 97 12.60 1.92 9.35
CA GLU A 97 12.30 3.13 10.12
C GLU A 97 11.05 2.94 10.98
N LYS A 98 11.04 3.49 12.21
CA LYS A 98 9.89 3.35 13.12
C LYS A 98 8.69 4.22 12.70
N SER A 99 8.95 5.36 12.05
CA SER A 99 7.93 6.35 11.64
C SER A 99 7.50 6.15 10.19
N TYR A 100 6.87 5.01 9.90
CA TYR A 100 6.46 4.63 8.54
C TYR A 100 4.96 4.82 8.27
N ILE A 101 4.17 5.20 9.27
CA ILE A 101 2.75 5.47 9.14
C ILE A 101 2.58 6.98 8.98
N ASP A 102 1.96 7.45 7.91
CA ASP A 102 1.69 8.88 7.70
C ASP A 102 0.60 9.37 8.67
N GLY A 103 0.71 10.63 9.11
CA GLY A 103 -0.29 11.30 9.94
C GLY A 103 -0.36 10.81 11.40
N LYS A 104 0.62 10.04 11.87
CA LYS A 104 0.76 9.59 13.27
C LYS A 104 2.11 9.93 13.86
#